data_AF-A0A177XUI8-F1
#
_entry.id   AF-A0A177XUI8-F1
#
_cell.length_a   1.000
_cell.length_b   1.000
_cell.length_c   1.000
_cell.angle_alpha   90.00
_cell.angle_beta   90.00
_cell.angle_gamma   90.00
#
_symmetry.space_group_name_H-M   'P 1'
#
loop_
_entity.id
_entity.type
_entity.pdbx_description
1 polymer ?
#
loop_
_entity_poly.entity_id
_entity_poly.type
_entity_poly.pdbx_seq_one_letter_code
_entity_poly.pdbx_strand_id
1 'polypeptide(L)'
;MIISASRRTDIPAFYHRWFMNRIREGFLLTRNPFNANQIRRVSLEPQDVGAIVFWTRNAEKLIKYLPQLSEFNYYFQYTITGYPKALEAHLPNTVVVN
;
A
#
# COMPACT_ATOMS: atom_id res chain seq x y z
N MET A 1 14.14 5.46 -6.69
CA MET A 1 13.57 5.84 -5.36
C MET A 1 12.81 4.67 -4.75
N ILE A 2 12.83 4.47 -3.42
CA ILE A 2 11.96 3.47 -2.76
C ILE A 2 10.72 4.16 -2.20
N ILE A 3 9.53 3.64 -2.51
CA ILE A 3 8.26 4.19 -2.05
C ILE A 3 7.74 3.38 -0.87
N SER A 4 7.80 4.00 0.30
CA SER A 4 7.24 3.47 1.54
C SER A 4 5.73 3.76 1.62
N ALA A 5 4.94 3.07 0.79
CA ALA A 5 3.57 3.46 0.45
C ALA A 5 2.62 3.45 1.66
N SER A 6 2.76 2.47 2.57
CA SER A 6 1.78 2.26 3.64
C SER A 6 2.26 2.66 5.05
N ARG A 7 3.18 3.62 5.16
CA ARG A 7 3.68 4.08 6.48
C ARG A 7 2.68 4.92 7.26
N ARG A 8 1.87 5.74 6.57
CA ARG A 8 0.89 6.64 7.19
C ARG A 8 -0.50 6.00 7.30
N THR A 9 -0.79 5.03 6.45
CA THR A 9 -2.07 4.33 6.39
C THR A 9 -1.90 3.00 5.67
N ASP A 10 -2.76 2.04 5.95
CA ASP A 10 -2.81 0.75 5.26
C ASP A 10 -3.45 0.96 3.87
N ILE A 11 -2.61 1.28 2.88
CA ILE A 11 -3.05 1.52 1.51
C ILE A 11 -3.75 0.29 0.93
N PRO A 12 -3.19 -0.95 1.02
CA PRO A 12 -3.86 -2.11 0.47
C PRO A 12 -5.29 -2.31 1.00
N ALA A 13 -5.52 -2.13 2.31
CA ALA A 13 -6.83 -2.36 2.91
C ALA A 13 -7.84 -1.24 2.64
N PHE A 14 -7.40 0.02 2.61
CA PHE A 14 -8.31 1.18 2.64
C PHE A 14 -8.23 2.09 1.41
N TYR A 15 -7.04 2.26 0.81
CA TYR A 15 -6.79 3.26 -0.24
C TYR A 15 -6.30 2.67 -1.57
N HIS A 16 -6.44 1.36 -1.77
CA HIS A 16 -5.99 0.66 -2.99
C HIS A 16 -6.50 1.32 -4.29
N ARG A 17 -7.78 1.72 -4.37
CA ARG A 17 -8.32 2.41 -5.56
C ARG A 17 -7.63 3.75 -5.84
N TRP A 18 -7.44 4.55 -4.79
CA TRP A 18 -6.72 5.82 -4.92
C TRP A 18 -5.29 5.58 -5.38
N PHE A 19 -4.60 4.62 -4.79
CA PHE A 19 -3.22 4.30 -5.14
C PHE A 19 -3.10 3.82 -6.59
N MET A 20 -3.98 2.91 -7.04
CA MET A 20 -3.97 2.47 -8.44
C MET A 20 -4.33 3.59 -9.42
N ASN A 21 -5.15 4.56 -9.03
CA ASN A 21 -5.34 5.77 -9.83
C ASN A 21 -4.03 6.58 -9.94
N ARG A 22 -3.24 6.68 -8.87
CA ARG A 22 -1.94 7.36 -8.91
C ARG A 22 -0.92 6.61 -9.76
N ILE A 23 -0.88 5.28 -9.67
CA ILE A 23 -0.05 4.44 -10.55
C ILE A 23 -0.38 4.71 -12.02
N ARG A 24 -1.67 4.71 -12.39
CA ARG A 24 -2.11 5.00 -13.77
C ARG A 24 -1.79 6.42 -14.24
N GLU A 25 -1.72 7.38 -13.32
CA GLU A 25 -1.33 8.75 -13.63
C GLU A 25 0.19 8.97 -13.64
N GLY A 26 0.99 8.01 -13.17
CA GLY A 26 2.45 8.11 -13.16
C GLY A 26 3.03 9.02 -12.07
N PHE A 27 2.20 9.57 -11.18
CA PHE A 27 2.69 10.38 -10.06
C PHE A 27 1.67 10.54 -8.92
N LEU A 28 2.16 11.05 -7.78
CA LEU A 28 1.31 11.58 -6.72
C LEU A 28 1.86 12.90 -6.17
N LEU A 29 1.00 13.62 -5.44
CA LEU A 29 1.41 14.76 -4.61
C LEU A 29 1.36 14.35 -3.13
N THR A 30 2.41 14.66 -2.39
CA THR A 30 2.44 14.47 -0.94
C THR A 30 2.74 15.79 -0.25
N ARG A 31 2.07 16.03 0.87
CA ARG A 31 2.31 17.20 1.72
C ARG A 31 3.30 16.84 2.83
N ASN A 32 4.22 17.74 3.15
CA ASN A 32 5.10 17.55 4.30
C ASN A 32 4.25 17.67 5.59
N PRO A 33 4.31 16.70 6.53
CA PRO A 33 3.52 16.75 7.76
C PRO A 33 3.91 17.89 8.70
N PHE A 34 5.14 18.39 8.62
CA PHE A 34 5.63 19.49 9.48
C PHE A 34 5.53 20.87 8.82
N ASN A 35 5.34 20.92 7.49
CA ASN A 35 5.15 22.17 6.75
C ASN A 35 4.10 21.96 5.65
N ALA A 36 2.86 22.32 5.93
CA ALA A 36 1.74 22.07 5.03
C ALA A 36 1.85 22.81 3.68
N ASN A 37 2.58 23.92 3.61
CA ASN A 37 2.78 24.66 2.35
C ASN A 37 3.79 23.98 1.42
N GLN A 38 4.59 23.03 1.94
CA GLN A 38 5.50 22.24 1.13
C GLN A 38 4.78 21.01 0.55
N ILE A 39 4.45 21.10 -0.73
CA ILE A 39 3.91 20.00 -1.54
C ILE A 39 5.02 19.45 -2.43
N ARG A 40 5.20 18.13 -2.44
CA ARG A 40 6.16 17.44 -3.30
C ARG A 40 5.43 16.58 -4.31
N ARG A 41 5.84 16.66 -5.57
CA ARG A 41 5.48 15.68 -6.60
C ARG A 41 6.43 14.49 -6.49
N VAL A 42 5.87 13.29 -6.45
CA VAL A 42 6.60 12.03 -6.38
C VAL A 42 6.27 11.26 -7.64
N SER A 43 7.28 10.93 -8.45
CA SER A 43 7.11 10.09 -9.63
C SER A 43 6.70 8.68 -9.21
N LEU A 44 5.79 8.09 -9.99
CA LEU A 44 5.37 6.70 -9.93
C LEU A 44 5.62 6.00 -11.28
N GLU A 45 6.44 6.58 -12.15
CA GLU A 45 6.88 5.91 -13.37
C GLU A 45 7.83 4.75 -13.02
N PRO A 46 7.76 3.58 -13.68
CA PRO A 46 8.56 2.40 -13.34
C PRO A 46 10.07 2.69 -13.28
N GLN A 47 10.60 3.49 -14.21
CA GLN A 47 12.03 3.85 -14.27
C GLN A 47 12.51 4.69 -13.08
N ASP A 48 11.61 5.40 -12.40
CA ASP A 48 11.97 6.27 -11.26
C ASP A 48 11.83 5.52 -9.92
N VAL A 49 11.10 4.40 -9.91
CA VAL A 49 10.74 3.64 -8.71
C VAL A 49 11.51 2.33 -8.65
N GLY A 50 12.46 2.27 -7.71
CA GLY A 50 13.24 1.06 -7.47
C GLY A 50 12.41 -0.05 -6.81
N ALA A 51 11.53 0.30 -5.87
CA ALA A 51 10.57 -0.63 -5.28
C ALA A 51 9.41 0.09 -4.55
N ILE A 52 8.27 -0.59 -4.45
CA ILE A 52 7.11 -0.16 -3.64
C ILE A 52 6.97 -1.10 -2.43
N VAL A 53 6.93 -0.53 -1.23
CA VAL A 53 6.78 -1.27 0.02
C VAL A 53 5.39 -1.05 0.58
N PHE A 54 4.63 -2.14 0.69
CA PHE A 54 3.31 -2.15 1.32
C PHE A 54 3.40 -2.72 2.75
N TRP A 55 2.64 -2.12 3.68
CA TRP A 55 2.37 -2.66 5.01
C TRP A 55 0.88 -2.83 5.13
N THR A 56 0.43 -4.01 5.53
CA THR A 56 -1.00 -4.28 5.64
C THR A 56 -1.31 -5.45 6.55
N ARG A 57 -2.53 -5.44 7.09
CA ARG A 57 -3.15 -6.62 7.69
C ARG A 57 -4.20 -7.26 6.78
N ASN A 58 -4.53 -6.61 5.66
CA ASN A 58 -5.50 -7.10 4.68
C ASN A 58 -5.22 -6.53 3.26
N ALA A 59 -4.51 -7.32 2.44
CA ALA A 59 -4.20 -6.98 1.05
C ALA A 59 -5.28 -7.36 0.05
N GLU A 60 -6.35 -8.05 0.46
CA GLU A 60 -7.35 -8.66 -0.44
C GLU A 60 -7.82 -7.71 -1.54
N LYS A 61 -8.08 -6.45 -1.17
CA LYS A 61 -8.60 -5.45 -2.10
C LYS A 61 -7.57 -4.96 -3.12
N LEU A 62 -6.27 -5.02 -2.80
CA LEU A 62 -5.19 -4.64 -3.71
C LEU A 62 -4.73 -5.81 -4.59
N ILE A 63 -4.83 -7.07 -4.11
CA ILE A 63 -4.35 -8.27 -4.81
C ILE A 63 -4.89 -8.34 -6.25
N LYS A 64 -6.17 -8.04 -6.45
CA LYS A 64 -6.80 -8.05 -7.78
C LYS A 64 -6.21 -7.04 -8.78
N TYR A 65 -5.41 -6.08 -8.33
CA TYR A 65 -4.75 -5.07 -9.17
C TYR A 65 -3.27 -5.37 -9.41
N LEU A 66 -2.69 -6.41 -8.80
CA LEU A 66 -1.27 -6.74 -8.97
C LEU A 66 -0.81 -6.91 -10.42
N PRO A 67 -1.63 -7.41 -11.37
CA PRO A 67 -1.24 -7.42 -12.78
C PRO A 67 -0.91 -6.04 -13.34
N GLN A 68 -1.51 -4.96 -12.82
CA GLN A 68 -1.21 -3.58 -13.23
C GLN A 68 0.10 -3.05 -12.60
N LEU A 69 0.70 -3.79 -11.67
CA LEU A 69 1.97 -3.45 -11.03
C LEU A 69 3.13 -4.27 -11.59
N SER A 70 2.95 -4.97 -12.72
CA SER A 70 3.93 -5.91 -13.27
C SER A 70 5.30 -5.31 -13.59
N GLU A 71 5.36 -4.00 -13.85
CA GLU A 71 6.59 -3.27 -14.14
C GLU A 71 7.33 -2.77 -12.89
N PHE A 72 6.72 -2.91 -11.70
CA PHE A 72 7.31 -2.48 -10.45
C PHE A 72 7.86 -3.66 -9.66
N ASN A 73 9.02 -3.48 -9.04
CA ASN A 73 9.38 -4.31 -7.90
C ASN A 73 8.52 -3.90 -6.71
N TYR A 74 7.88 -4.86 -6.04
CA TYR A 74 7.15 -4.58 -4.82
C TYR A 74 7.15 -5.77 -3.89
N TYR A 75 6.90 -5.50 -2.61
CA TYR A 75 6.62 -6.54 -1.64
C TYR A 75 5.65 -6.05 -0.56
N PHE A 76 5.09 -7.02 0.15
CA PHE A 76 4.18 -6.79 1.25
C PHE A 76 4.84 -7.19 2.56
N GLN A 77 4.85 -6.28 3.52
CA GLN A 77 5.03 -6.61 4.92
C GLN A 77 3.65 -6.85 5.52
N TYR A 78 3.37 -8.10 5.87
CA TYR A 78 2.11 -8.49 6.48
C TYR A 78 2.25 -8.54 8.00
N THR A 79 1.28 -8.01 8.71
CA THR A 79 1.16 -8.24 10.15
C THR A 79 -0.01 -9.17 10.40
N ILE A 80 0.26 -10.29 11.09
CA ILE A 80 -0.73 -11.29 11.44
C ILE A 80 -0.73 -11.41 12.96
N THR A 81 -1.81 -10.96 13.58
CA THR A 81 -2.00 -10.85 15.04
C THR A 81 -2.70 -12.07 15.63
N GLY A 82 -3.58 -12.72 14.86
CA GLY A 82 -4.33 -13.90 15.29
C GLY A 82 -5.37 -13.64 16.38
N TYR A 83 -5.79 -12.39 16.58
CA TYR A 83 -6.78 -12.08 17.61
C TYR A 83 -8.19 -12.58 17.25
N PRO A 84 -9.03 -12.91 18.25
CA PRO A 84 -10.42 -13.27 18.02
C PRO A 84 -11.18 -12.16 17.28
N LYS A 85 -12.22 -12.54 16.55
CA LYS A 85 -13.10 -11.60 15.82
C LYS A 85 -13.74 -10.53 16.71
N ALA A 86 -13.90 -10.81 18.00
CA ALA A 86 -14.36 -9.82 18.98
C ALA A 86 -13.40 -8.61 19.11
N LEU A 87 -12.10 -8.81 18.87
CA LEU A 87 -11.09 -7.75 18.91
C LEU A 87 -10.72 -7.24 17.50
N GLU A 88 -10.74 -8.10 16.48
CA GLU A 88 -10.34 -7.75 15.10
C GLU A 88 -11.34 -8.26 14.05
N ALA A 89 -12.57 -7.74 14.08
CA ALA A 89 -13.67 -8.20 13.23
C ALA A 89 -13.36 -8.16 11.72
N HIS A 90 -12.63 -7.14 11.27
CA HIS A 90 -12.43 -6.83 9.84
C HIS A 90 -11.15 -7.39 9.22
N LEU A 91 -10.36 -8.16 9.97
CA LEU A 91 -9.16 -8.82 9.44
C LEU A 91 -9.46 -10.21 8.89
N PRO A 92 -8.65 -10.75 7.97
CA PRO A 92 -8.77 -12.14 7.53
C PRO A 92 -8.71 -13.12 8.70
N ASN A 93 -9.42 -14.25 8.59
CA ASN A 93 -9.28 -15.33 9.58
C ASN A 93 -7.88 -15.92 9.48
N THR A 94 -7.20 -16.05 10.61
CA THR A 94 -5.98 -16.85 10.70
C THR A 94 -6.40 -18.30 10.89
N VAL A 95 -6.58 -19.02 9.78
CA VAL A 95 -6.75 -20.48 9.84
C VAL A 95 -5.37 -21.10 9.98
N VAL A 96 -5.14 -21.84 11.05
CA VAL A 96 -3.96 -22.72 11.14
C VAL A 96 -4.21 -23.85 10.16
N VAL A 97 -3.47 -23.86 9.05
CA VAL A 97 -3.49 -24.99 8.12
C VAL A 97 -2.62 -26.08 8.76
N ASN A 98 -3.28 -27.13 9.25
CA ASN A 98 -2.62 -28.36 9.72
C ASN A 98 -2.21 -29.23 8.53
#